data_AF-M2XW12-F1
#
_entry.id   AF-M2XW12-F1
#
_cell.length_a   1.000
_cell.length_b   1.000
_cell.length_c   1.000
_cell.angle_alpha   90.00
_cell.angle_beta   90.00
_cell.angle_gamma   90.00
#
_symmetry.space_group_name_H-M   'P 1'
#
loop_
_entity.id
_entity.type
_entity.pdbx_description
1 polymer ?
#
loop_
_entity_poly.entity_id
_entity_poly.type
_entity_poly.pdbx_seq_one_letter_code
_entity_poly.pdbx_strand_id
1 'polypeptide(L)'
;MGWRQLKKTAKRELKCGPHSFGEVQRFFLRHPCVDLDRMMVTVDDGAGNTIAVSVAWVKMPKASEASDLKRLIDKDDTGNVALFGEVQPGSRFTGENYDSRLARKLVVIAESAPVGGRPSEATLETAVEIAVEFPAP
;
A
#
# COMPACT_ATOMS: atom_id res chain seq x y z
N MET A 1 23.44 5.05 -6.30
CA MET A 1 22.12 5.20 -5.63
C MET A 1 22.02 4.10 -4.58
N GLY A 2 22.41 4.39 -3.34
CA GLY A 2 22.56 3.38 -2.28
C GLY A 2 21.39 3.42 -1.31
N TRP A 3 20.54 2.39 -1.36
CA TRP A 3 19.34 2.26 -0.55
C TRP A 3 19.73 1.95 0.90
N ARG A 4 19.92 2.98 1.74
CA ARG A 4 20.09 2.79 3.18
C ARG A 4 18.71 2.67 3.83
N GLN A 5 18.30 1.44 4.14
CA GLN A 5 17.04 1.17 4.85
C GLN A 5 17.06 1.82 6.24
N LEU A 6 16.11 2.71 6.50
CA LEU A 6 15.83 3.21 7.84
C LEU A 6 14.41 2.76 8.25
N LYS A 7 14.38 1.89 9.27
CA LYS A 7 13.22 1.30 9.96
C LYS A 7 12.15 0.64 9.07
N LYS A 8 12.21 -0.69 8.98
CA LYS A 8 11.16 -1.56 8.47
C LYS A 8 10.22 -1.97 9.61
N THR A 9 8.95 -1.60 9.54
CA THR A 9 7.90 -2.13 10.43
C THR A 9 6.98 -3.01 9.61
N ALA A 10 6.97 -4.32 9.87
CA ALA A 10 6.07 -5.27 9.23
C ALA A 10 5.05 -5.80 10.25
N LYS A 11 3.78 -5.90 9.86
CA LYS A 11 2.70 -6.41 10.72
C LYS A 11 1.80 -7.35 9.94
N ARG A 12 1.53 -8.52 10.52
CA ARG A 12 0.61 -9.54 10.00
C ARG A 12 -0.72 -9.51 10.75
N GLU A 13 -1.83 -9.54 10.02
CA GLU A 13 -3.19 -9.45 10.54
C GLU A 13 -4.14 -10.40 9.81
N LEU A 14 -5.08 -11.01 10.54
CA LEU A 14 -6.02 -11.99 9.98
C LEU A 14 -7.33 -11.36 9.44
N LYS A 15 -7.53 -10.04 9.58
CA LYS A 15 -8.78 -9.37 9.21
C LYS A 15 -8.52 -8.09 8.41
N CYS A 16 -8.84 -8.09 7.11
CA CYS A 16 -8.71 -6.90 6.26
C CYS A 16 -9.79 -5.82 6.50
N GLY A 17 -11.00 -6.23 6.92
CA GLY A 17 -12.12 -5.29 7.14
C GLY A 17 -11.79 -4.15 8.13
N PRO A 18 -11.30 -4.44 9.35
CA PRO A 18 -10.91 -3.40 10.31
C PRO A 18 -9.75 -2.50 9.85
N HIS A 19 -9.01 -2.89 8.80
CA HIS A 19 -7.86 -2.17 8.26
C HIS A 19 -8.13 -1.64 6.85
N SER A 20 -9.38 -1.36 6.53
CA SER A 20 -9.82 -0.79 5.25
C SER A 20 -10.93 0.22 5.47
N PHE A 21 -11.19 1.04 4.46
CA PHE A 21 -12.24 2.06 4.46
C PHE A 21 -13.00 2.09 3.13
N GLY A 22 -14.06 2.89 3.05
CA GLY A 22 -14.85 3.04 1.83
C GLY A 22 -15.62 1.78 1.38
N GLU A 23 -15.77 1.61 0.08
CA GLU A 23 -16.32 0.40 -0.56
C GLU A 23 -15.44 -0.82 -0.32
N VAL A 24 -14.12 -0.65 -0.24
CA VAL A 24 -13.17 -1.73 0.05
C VAL A 24 -13.44 -2.38 1.40
N GLN A 25 -13.77 -1.59 2.42
CA GLN A 25 -14.21 -2.15 3.72
C GLN A 25 -15.47 -3.00 3.58
N ARG A 26 -16.46 -2.53 2.80
CA ARG A 26 -17.70 -3.28 2.54
C ARG A 26 -17.45 -4.54 1.72
N PHE A 27 -16.47 -4.52 0.82
CA PHE A 27 -16.04 -5.69 0.06
C PHE A 27 -15.52 -6.77 1.01
N PHE A 28 -14.65 -6.43 1.96
CA PHE A 28 -14.10 -7.40 2.91
C PHE A 28 -15.12 -7.98 3.90
N LEU A 29 -16.27 -7.33 4.12
CA LEU A 29 -17.37 -7.92 4.89
C LEU A 29 -18.01 -9.12 4.18
N ARG A 30 -18.00 -9.14 2.84
CA ARG A 30 -18.56 -10.22 2.02
C ARG A 30 -17.50 -11.19 1.51
N HIS A 31 -16.27 -10.71 1.34
CA HIS A 31 -15.14 -11.43 0.80
C HIS A 31 -13.96 -11.33 1.78
N PRO A 32 -13.97 -12.08 2.90
CA PRO A 32 -12.89 -12.01 3.87
C PRO A 32 -11.58 -12.50 3.24
N CYS A 33 -10.53 -11.71 3.41
CA CYS A 33 -9.17 -12.10 3.03
C CYS A 33 -8.66 -13.23 3.95
N VAL A 34 -7.64 -13.95 3.48
CA VAL A 34 -6.96 -15.00 4.26
C VAL A 34 -5.74 -14.48 5.01
N ASP A 35 -5.16 -13.37 4.54
CA ASP A 35 -3.98 -12.77 5.15
C ASP A 35 -3.90 -11.29 4.75
N LEU A 36 -3.37 -10.49 5.68
CA LEU A 36 -2.96 -9.12 5.44
C LEU A 36 -1.58 -8.93 6.08
N ASP A 37 -0.59 -8.69 5.23
CA ASP A 37 0.70 -8.17 5.67
C ASP A 37 0.81 -6.71 5.26
N ARG A 38 1.38 -5.90 6.13
CA ARG A 38 1.67 -4.50 5.83
C ARG A 38 3.13 -4.24 6.16
N MET A 39 3.81 -3.46 5.32
CA MET A 39 5.13 -2.88 5.60
C MET A 39 5.13 -1.35 5.40
N MET A 40 5.87 -0.62 6.23
CA MET A 40 6.27 0.76 5.93
C MET A 40 7.79 0.87 6.02
N VAL A 41 8.38 1.57 5.05
CA VAL A 41 9.82 1.88 5.00
C VAL A 41 10.01 3.37 4.70
N THR A 42 11.07 3.93 5.26
CA THR A 42 11.52 5.28 4.88
C THR A 42 12.78 5.16 4.03
N VAL A 43 12.78 5.87 2.90
CA VAL A 43 13.86 5.89 1.91
C VAL A 43 14.42 7.31 1.81
N ASP A 44 15.74 7.43 1.87
CA ASP A 44 16.46 8.64 1.51
C ASP A 44 16.87 8.55 0.04
N ASP A 45 16.62 9.61 -0.73
CA ASP A 45 16.91 9.64 -2.18
C ASP A 45 18.35 10.06 -2.51
N GLY A 46 19.16 10.40 -1.50
CA GLY A 46 20.53 10.91 -1.65
C GLY A 46 20.61 12.38 -2.06
N ALA A 47 19.48 13.05 -2.33
CA ALA A 47 19.37 14.46 -2.67
C ALA A 47 18.87 15.31 -1.49
N GLY A 48 18.78 14.72 -0.30
CA GLY A 48 18.25 15.36 0.91
C GLY A 48 16.73 15.29 1.03
N ASN A 49 16.05 14.48 0.21
CA ASN A 49 14.65 14.17 0.40
C ASN A 49 14.49 12.84 1.12
N THR A 50 13.39 12.74 1.84
CA THR A 50 13.01 11.53 2.55
C THR A 50 11.58 11.17 2.17
N ILE A 51 11.38 9.93 1.73
CA ILE A 51 10.13 9.39 1.22
C ILE A 51 9.68 8.26 2.15
N ALA A 52 8.43 8.27 2.59
CA ALA A 52 7.80 7.10 3.18
C ALA A 52 7.16 6.28 2.07
N VAL A 53 7.40 4.98 2.07
CA VAL A 53 6.75 4.02 1.18
C VAL A 53 6.04 3.00 2.04
N SER A 54 4.76 2.86 1.78
CA SER A 54 3.88 1.92 2.44
C SER A 54 3.47 0.82 1.46
N VAL A 55 3.38 -0.42 1.94
CA VAL A 55 3.02 -1.58 1.14
C VAL A 55 2.06 -2.47 1.92
N ALA A 56 0.98 -2.91 1.30
CA ALA A 56 0.10 -3.93 1.81
C ALA A 56 0.00 -5.11 0.84
N TRP A 57 0.09 -6.31 1.39
CA TRP A 57 -0.12 -7.57 0.69
C TRP A 57 -1.42 -8.17 1.19
N VAL A 58 -2.44 -8.14 0.34
CA VAL A 58 -3.75 -8.71 0.63
C VAL A 58 -3.88 -10.05 -0.07
N LYS A 59 -3.96 -11.13 0.72
CA LYS A 59 -4.17 -12.46 0.17
C LYS A 59 -5.65 -12.82 0.24
N MET A 60 -6.25 -13.10 -0.91
CA MET A 60 -7.63 -13.54 -1.03
C MET A 60 -7.73 -15.07 -1.11
N PRO A 61 -8.87 -15.68 -0.74
CA PRO A 61 -9.03 -17.12 -0.85
C PRO A 61 -9.07 -17.58 -2.32
N LYS A 62 -9.55 -16.74 -3.24
CA LYS A 62 -9.67 -17.01 -4.68
C LYS A 62 -9.01 -15.92 -5.54
N ALA A 63 -8.54 -16.31 -6.72
CA ALA A 63 -7.93 -15.37 -7.67
C ALA A 63 -8.96 -14.39 -8.27
N SER A 64 -10.20 -14.83 -8.44
CA SER A 64 -11.30 -13.95 -8.88
C SER A 64 -11.54 -12.83 -7.87
N GLU A 65 -11.58 -13.14 -6.58
CA GLU A 65 -11.80 -12.16 -5.51
C GLU A 65 -10.61 -11.20 -5.36
N ALA A 66 -9.37 -11.66 -5.61
CA ALA A 66 -8.20 -10.78 -5.71
C ALA A 66 -8.31 -9.83 -6.90
N SER A 67 -8.81 -10.32 -8.04
CA SER A 67 -9.04 -9.50 -9.23
C SER A 67 -10.17 -8.48 -9.02
N ASP A 68 -11.25 -8.88 -8.34
CA ASP A 68 -12.34 -7.99 -7.93
C ASP A 68 -11.84 -6.91 -6.98
N LEU A 69 -11.01 -7.29 -5.99
CA LEU A 69 -10.39 -6.34 -5.08
C LEU A 69 -9.51 -5.33 -5.83
N LYS A 70 -8.61 -5.78 -6.72
CA LYS A 70 -7.76 -4.88 -7.51
C LYS A 70 -8.58 -3.87 -8.32
N ARG A 71 -9.63 -4.35 -9.02
CA ARG A 71 -10.53 -3.47 -9.77
C ARG A 71 -11.22 -2.42 -8.89
N LEU A 72 -11.54 -2.80 -7.65
CA LEU A 72 -12.17 -1.89 -6.71
C LEU A 72 -11.17 -0.82 -6.28
N ILE A 73 -10.01 -1.20 -5.73
CA ILE A 73 -9.02 -0.25 -5.20
C ILE A 73 -8.43 0.69 -6.26
N ASP A 74 -8.34 0.26 -7.52
CA ASP A 74 -7.82 1.06 -8.62
C ASP A 74 -8.87 2.04 -9.18
N LYS A 75 -10.09 2.02 -8.65
CA LYS A 75 -11.14 2.98 -8.99
C LYS A 75 -11.16 4.08 -7.95
N ASP A 76 -11.11 5.31 -8.44
CA ASP A 76 -11.23 6.53 -7.62
C ASP A 76 -12.44 6.49 -6.68
N ASP A 77 -12.26 7.08 -5.50
CA ASP A 77 -13.28 7.28 -4.46
C ASP A 77 -13.95 6.01 -3.89
N THR A 78 -13.38 4.82 -4.14
CA THR A 78 -13.88 3.56 -3.57
C THR A 78 -13.22 3.18 -2.24
N GLY A 79 -12.18 3.89 -1.83
CA GLY A 79 -11.41 3.61 -0.61
C GLY A 79 -10.29 2.59 -0.82
N ASN A 80 -9.60 2.21 0.26
CA ASN A 80 -8.43 1.35 0.19
C ASN A 80 -8.21 0.54 1.49
N VAL A 81 -7.16 -0.28 1.52
CA VAL A 81 -6.55 -0.83 2.73
C VAL A 81 -5.67 0.26 3.37
N ALA A 82 -5.75 0.44 4.68
CA ALA A 82 -4.93 1.39 5.41
C ALA A 82 -3.46 0.93 5.43
N LEU A 83 -2.55 1.69 4.84
CA LEU A 83 -1.16 1.27 4.60
C LEU A 83 -0.17 1.57 5.75
N PHE A 84 -0.63 1.61 7.00
CA PHE A 84 0.03 2.13 8.22
C PHE A 84 -0.21 3.62 8.48
N GLY A 85 -0.35 3.96 9.76
CA GLY A 85 -0.96 5.21 10.18
C GLY A 85 -2.48 5.08 10.10
N GLU A 86 -3.16 5.66 11.08
CA GLU A 86 -4.62 5.72 11.03
C GLU A 86 -5.05 6.51 9.78
N VAL A 87 -6.16 6.11 9.17
CA VAL A 87 -6.83 6.83 8.08
C VAL A 87 -7.42 8.11 8.67
N GLN A 88 -6.55 9.06 9.02
CA GLN A 88 -6.92 10.33 9.62
C GLN A 88 -6.90 11.44 8.56
N PRO A 89 -7.79 12.44 8.67
CA PRO A 89 -7.66 13.70 7.95
C PRO A 89 -6.26 14.29 8.19
N GLY A 90 -5.53 14.62 7.11
CA GLY A 90 -4.12 15.06 7.19
C GLY A 90 -3.09 13.93 7.08
N SER A 91 -3.52 12.71 6.74
CA SER A 91 -2.62 11.65 6.24
C SER A 91 -1.77 12.18 5.09
N ARG A 92 -0.48 11.82 5.09
CA ARG A 92 0.45 12.14 3.99
C ARG A 92 0.19 11.30 2.75
N PHE A 93 -0.51 10.18 2.94
CA PHE A 93 -0.98 9.30 1.89
C PHE A 93 -2.33 9.83 1.39
N THR A 94 -2.31 10.44 0.21
CA THR A 94 -3.43 11.12 -0.47
C THR A 94 -4.12 10.23 -1.51
N GLY A 95 -3.51 9.11 -1.89
CA GLY A 95 -3.88 8.27 -3.01
C GLY A 95 -3.25 8.67 -4.34
N GLU A 96 -2.48 9.77 -4.41
CA GLU A 96 -1.93 10.29 -5.68
C GLU A 96 -0.72 9.49 -6.18
N ASN A 97 0.22 9.15 -5.28
CA ASN A 97 1.42 8.39 -5.64
C ASN A 97 1.23 6.94 -5.21
N TYR A 98 0.46 6.22 -6.02
CA TYR A 98 -0.09 4.91 -5.74
C TYR A 98 0.18 3.96 -6.88
N ASP A 99 0.44 2.69 -6.56
CA ASP A 99 0.39 1.61 -7.55
C ASP A 99 -0.15 0.32 -6.91
N SER A 100 -0.67 -0.57 -7.73
CA SER A 100 -1.11 -1.89 -7.29
C SER A 100 -0.84 -2.99 -8.30
N ARG A 101 -0.53 -4.17 -7.79
CA ARG A 101 -0.20 -5.35 -8.60
C ARG A 101 -1.00 -6.56 -8.18
N LEU A 102 -1.52 -7.29 -9.16
CA LEU A 102 -2.21 -8.57 -8.94
C LEU A 102 -1.28 -9.73 -9.29
N ALA A 103 -1.10 -10.66 -8.34
CA ALA A 103 -0.37 -11.91 -8.53
C ALA A 103 -1.22 -13.09 -8.03
N ARG A 104 -2.00 -13.69 -8.94
CA ARG A 104 -2.95 -14.78 -8.65
C ARG A 104 -3.97 -14.42 -7.56
N LYS A 105 -3.68 -14.79 -6.30
CA LYS A 105 -4.54 -14.57 -5.13
C LYS A 105 -4.08 -13.40 -4.28
N LEU A 106 -2.98 -12.75 -4.64
CA LEU A 106 -2.34 -11.69 -3.90
C LEU A 106 -2.54 -10.37 -4.62
N VAL A 107 -3.00 -9.36 -3.90
CA VAL A 107 -2.97 -7.97 -4.34
C VAL A 107 -1.91 -7.25 -3.52
N VAL A 108 -0.94 -6.65 -4.19
CA VAL A 108 0.05 -5.76 -3.58
C VAL A 108 -0.40 -4.34 -3.85
N ILE A 109 -0.39 -3.52 -2.83
CA ILE A 109 -0.84 -2.13 -2.86
C ILE A 109 0.29 -1.30 -2.28
N ALA A 110 0.77 -0.29 -2.99
CA ALA A 110 1.79 0.59 -2.47
C ALA A 110 1.41 2.04 -2.62
N GLU A 111 1.83 2.85 -1.66
CA GLU A 111 1.68 4.30 -1.73
C GLU A 111 2.93 4.97 -1.16
N SER A 112 3.38 6.04 -1.80
CA SER A 112 4.51 6.85 -1.36
C SER A 112 4.08 8.25 -0.99
N ALA A 113 4.79 8.85 -0.03
CA ALA A 113 4.55 10.21 0.40
C ALA A 113 5.85 10.89 0.83
N PRO A 114 5.99 12.21 0.60
CA PRO A 114 7.12 12.97 1.13
C PRO A 114 7.03 13.07 2.66
N VAL A 115 8.14 12.79 3.34
CA VAL A 115 8.28 13.03 4.79
C VAL A 115 9.33 14.08 5.12
N GLY A 116 10.26 14.34 4.19
CA GLY A 116 11.26 15.40 4.29
C GLY A 116 11.70 15.87 2.90
N GLY A 117 12.04 17.15 2.77
CA GLY A 117 12.38 17.76 1.49
C GLY A 117 11.18 17.93 0.55
N ARG A 118 11.46 17.97 -0.76
CA ARG A 118 10.48 18.09 -1.85
C ARG A 118 10.87 17.15 -2.99
N PRO A 119 10.70 15.82 -2.83
CA PRO A 119 10.96 14.87 -3.90
C PRO A 119 10.07 15.18 -5.10
N SER A 120 10.56 14.88 -6.31
CA SER A 120 9.74 15.03 -7.52
C SER A 120 8.63 13.97 -7.56
N GLU A 121 7.54 14.28 -8.24
CA GLU A 121 6.44 13.33 -8.48
C GLU A 121 6.94 12.03 -9.13
N ALA A 122 7.77 12.14 -10.16
CA ALA A 122 8.41 10.97 -10.80
C ALA A 122 9.20 10.09 -9.81
N THR A 123 9.81 10.68 -8.79
CA THR A 123 10.53 9.91 -7.75
C THR A 123 9.55 9.16 -6.84
N LEU A 124 8.42 9.78 -6.49
CA LEU A 124 7.38 9.17 -5.68
C LEU A 124 6.68 8.02 -6.44
N GLU A 125 6.41 8.23 -7.73
CA GLU A 125 5.84 7.22 -8.64
C GLU A 125 6.79 6.02 -8.81
N THR A 126 8.06 6.27 -9.13
CA THR A 126 9.08 5.20 -9.24
C THR A 126 9.18 4.39 -7.94
N ALA A 127 9.01 5.03 -6.78
CA ALA A 127 9.08 4.34 -5.50
C ALA A 127 7.94 3.32 -5.32
N VAL A 128 6.72 3.63 -5.77
CA VAL A 128 5.58 2.70 -5.66
C VAL A 128 5.61 1.60 -6.71
N GLU A 129 6.05 1.90 -7.94
CA GLU A 129 6.25 0.90 -9.00
C GLU A 129 7.23 -0.20 -8.57
N ILE A 130 8.32 0.18 -7.89
CA ILE A 130 9.27 -0.78 -7.34
C ILE A 130 8.67 -1.54 -6.15
N ALA A 131 7.92 -0.84 -5.29
CA ALA A 131 7.39 -1.41 -4.06
C ALA A 131 6.31 -2.48 -4.29
N VAL A 132 5.48 -2.34 -5.33
CA VAL A 132 4.46 -3.36 -5.66
C VAL A 132 5.08 -4.69 -6.13
N GLU A 133 6.35 -4.69 -6.55
CA GLU A 133 7.11 -5.89 -6.90
C GLU A 133 7.77 -6.58 -5.71
N PHE A 134 7.72 -5.98 -4.52
CA PHE A 134 8.30 -6.60 -3.33
C PHE A 134 7.59 -7.91 -2.95
N PRO A 135 8.35 -8.94 -2.54
CA PRO A 135 7.75 -10.16 -2.01
C PRO A 135 7.07 -9.85 -0.67
N ALA A 136 5.98 -10.58 -0.38
CA ALA A 136 5.41 -10.60 0.95
C ALA A 136 6.46 -11.11 1.97
N PRO A 137 6.49 -10.56 3.19
CA PRO A 137 7.46 -10.92 4.23
C PRO A 137 7.32 -12.35 4.74
#